data_AF-A0A8H3ZU78-F1
#
_entry.id   AF-A0A8H3ZU78-F1
#
_cell.length_a   1.000
_cell.length_b   1.000
_cell.length_c   1.000
_cell.angle_alpha   90.00
_cell.angle_beta   90.00
_cell.angle_gamma   90.00
#
_symmetry.space_group_name_H-M   'P 1'
#
loop_
_entity.id
_entity.type
_entity.pdbx_description
1 polymer ?
#
loop_
_entity_poly.entity_id
_entity_poly.type
_entity_poly.pdbx_seq_one_letter_code
_entity_poly.pdbx_strand_id
1 'polypeptide(L)'
;HNQPSERTLYLACPLYKFDRRKYQNCFRFQLKRIKDVKQHLAQKHLQPPFCENCGLQFGTDEERFIHSTLPQCPKRQYSIPSGITPMQRERLRTRATRNQSLSSQWFMLWDVLFPGRPRPGSAYMEDPMREAVMCLKSSGTERGLRSSHKFLGIFQGSLPRHCLLKTGSM
;
A
#
# COMPACT_ATOMS: atom_id res chain seq x y z
N HIS A 1 -42.57 -8.16 -9.27
CA HIS A 1 -41.76 -8.99 -8.35
C HIS A 1 -40.33 -8.47 -8.34
N ASN A 2 -39.98 -7.61 -7.38
CA ASN A 2 -38.62 -7.07 -7.25
C ASN A 2 -37.97 -7.81 -6.08
N GLN A 3 -37.12 -8.79 -6.36
CA GLN A 3 -36.41 -9.55 -5.33
C GLN A 3 -35.33 -8.66 -4.67
N PRO A 4 -35.12 -8.77 -3.35
CA PRO A 4 -34.10 -8.01 -2.66
C PRO A 4 -32.72 -8.48 -3.13
N SER A 5 -31.86 -7.51 -3.47
CA SER A 5 -30.51 -7.72 -3.96
C SER A 5 -29.70 -8.63 -3.02
N GLU A 6 -29.23 -9.77 -3.55
CA GLU A 6 -28.22 -10.58 -2.88
C GLU A 6 -27.02 -9.68 -2.53
N ARG A 7 -26.70 -9.58 -1.24
CA ARG A 7 -25.56 -8.79 -0.77
C ARG A 7 -24.28 -9.40 -1.31
N THR A 8 -23.74 -8.84 -2.40
CA THR A 8 -22.47 -9.28 -2.98
C THR A 8 -21.35 -9.00 -1.99
N LEU A 9 -20.72 -10.06 -1.47
CA LEU A 9 -19.54 -9.94 -0.59
C LEU A 9 -18.28 -9.66 -1.42
N TYR A 10 -17.55 -8.62 -1.03
CA TYR A 10 -16.28 -8.25 -1.66
C TYR A 10 -15.11 -8.64 -0.77
N LEU A 11 -14.06 -9.18 -1.38
CA LEU A 11 -12.78 -9.40 -0.70
C LEU A 11 -12.16 -8.04 -0.33
N ALA A 12 -11.52 -7.99 0.84
CA ALA A 12 -10.81 -6.80 1.26
C ALA A 12 -9.43 -6.72 0.61
N CYS A 13 -8.88 -5.50 0.52
CA CYS A 13 -7.45 -5.36 0.30
C CYS A 13 -6.68 -5.83 1.55
N PRO A 14 -5.68 -6.73 1.42
CA PRO A 14 -4.87 -7.16 2.56
C PRO A 14 -4.16 -6.00 3.29
N LEU A 15 -3.62 -5.02 2.55
CA LEU A 15 -2.96 -3.87 3.17
C LEU A 15 -3.95 -2.98 3.94
N TYR A 16 -5.17 -2.82 3.44
CA TYR A 16 -6.24 -2.16 4.19
C TYR A 16 -6.64 -2.89 5.46
N LYS A 17 -6.73 -4.23 5.42
CA LYS A 17 -6.98 -5.04 6.61
C LYS A 17 -5.83 -4.96 7.62
N PHE A 18 -4.60 -4.77 7.16
CA PHE A 18 -3.43 -4.60 8.01
C PHE A 18 -3.38 -3.21 8.67
N ASP A 19 -3.58 -2.14 7.89
CA ASP A 19 -3.64 -0.77 8.40
C ASP A 19 -4.71 0.04 7.64
N ARG A 20 -5.87 0.18 8.27
CA ARG A 20 -7.03 0.87 7.70
C ARG A 20 -6.77 2.36 7.47
N ARG A 21 -5.93 3.01 8.28
CA ARG A 21 -5.66 4.45 8.18
C ARG A 21 -4.72 4.73 7.01
N LYS A 22 -3.63 3.98 6.92
CA LYS A 22 -2.63 4.15 5.86
C LYS A 22 -3.20 3.81 4.47
N TYR A 23 -3.98 2.74 4.38
CA TYR A 23 -4.50 2.25 3.10
C TYR A 23 -5.99 2.53 2.93
N GLN A 24 -6.51 3.57 3.59
CA GLN A 24 -7.94 3.91 3.62
C GLN A 24 -8.56 3.84 2.23
N ASN A 25 -7.94 4.46 1.22
CA ASN A 25 -8.43 4.54 -0.16
C ASN A 25 -8.71 3.18 -0.83
N CYS A 26 -8.21 2.07 -0.29
CA CYS A 26 -8.46 0.74 -0.82
C CYS A 26 -9.89 0.24 -0.53
N PHE A 27 -10.62 0.88 0.39
CA PHE A 27 -12.01 0.50 0.73
C PHE A 27 -12.97 0.59 -0.46
N ARG A 28 -12.64 1.43 -1.45
CA ARG A 28 -13.47 1.74 -2.62
C ARG A 28 -13.46 0.63 -3.67
N PHE A 29 -12.51 -0.30 -3.58
CA PHE A 29 -12.29 -1.32 -4.60
C PHE A 29 -13.20 -2.51 -4.37
N GLN A 30 -13.93 -2.89 -5.42
CA GLN A 30 -14.86 -4.01 -5.44
C GLN A 30 -14.16 -5.29 -5.90
N LEU A 31 -13.41 -5.94 -5.01
CA LEU A 31 -12.61 -7.13 -5.35
C LEU A 31 -13.45 -8.41 -5.22
N LYS A 32 -13.99 -8.91 -6.34
CA LYS A 32 -14.86 -10.10 -6.33
C LYS A 32 -14.08 -11.42 -6.37
N ARG A 33 -12.91 -11.44 -7.03
CA ARG A 33 -12.10 -12.64 -7.24
C ARG A 33 -10.67 -12.42 -6.76
N ILE A 34 -9.98 -13.50 -6.45
CA ILE A 34 -8.56 -13.46 -6.04
C ILE A 34 -7.65 -12.82 -7.09
N LYS A 35 -7.94 -13.01 -8.38
CA LYS A 35 -7.20 -12.32 -9.44
C LYS A 35 -7.37 -10.80 -9.40
N ASP A 36 -8.55 -10.32 -9.01
CA ASP A 36 -8.83 -8.88 -8.89
C ASP A 36 -8.02 -8.32 -7.69
N VAL A 37 -7.93 -9.08 -6.58
CA VAL A 37 -7.04 -8.75 -5.45
C VAL A 37 -5.58 -8.66 -5.89
N LYS A 38 -5.06 -9.69 -6.58
CA LYS A 38 -3.68 -9.72 -7.07
C LYS A 38 -3.36 -8.54 -8.00
N GLN A 39 -4.28 -8.22 -8.91
CA GLN A 39 -4.15 -7.07 -9.81
C GLN A 39 -4.11 -5.75 -9.03
N HIS A 40 -5.03 -5.56 -8.08
CA HIS A 40 -5.06 -4.39 -7.21
C HIS A 40 -3.74 -4.21 -6.45
N LEU A 41 -3.24 -5.29 -5.84
CA LEU A 41 -1.95 -5.32 -5.15
C LEU A 41 -0.79 -4.87 -6.07
N ALA A 42 -0.74 -5.43 -7.28
CA ALA A 42 0.30 -5.10 -8.26
C ALA A 42 0.20 -3.66 -8.80
N GLN A 43 -0.97 -3.03 -8.77
CA GLN A 43 -1.14 -1.67 -9.29
C GLN A 43 -0.98 -0.59 -8.23
N LYS A 44 -1.30 -0.87 -6.97
CA LYS A 44 -1.42 0.15 -5.91
C LYS A 44 -0.43 0.00 -4.78
N HIS A 45 0.17 -1.18 -4.62
CA HIS A 45 0.95 -1.51 -3.43
C HIS A 45 2.35 -2.01 -3.75
N LEU A 46 2.82 -1.96 -4.99
CA LEU A 46 4.21 -2.27 -5.27
C LEU A 46 5.14 -1.29 -4.58
N GLN A 47 6.22 -1.84 -4.03
CA GLN A 47 7.29 -1.03 -3.52
C GLN A 47 7.91 -0.24 -4.68
N PRO A 48 8.05 1.09 -4.55
CA PRO A 48 8.70 1.88 -5.59
C PRO A 48 10.18 1.49 -5.69
N PRO A 49 10.78 1.51 -6.89
CA PRO A 49 12.22 1.39 -7.04
C PRO A 49 12.93 2.46 -6.19
N PHE A 50 13.96 2.08 -5.43
CA PHE A 50 14.68 3.02 -4.58
C PHE A 50 16.19 2.73 -4.55
N CYS A 51 16.99 3.76 -4.31
CA CYS A 51 18.43 3.63 -4.19
C CYS A 51 18.81 3.06 -2.83
N GLU A 52 19.62 2.01 -2.82
CA GLU A 52 20.07 1.37 -1.57
C GLU A 52 21.10 2.20 -0.79
N ASN A 53 21.74 3.19 -1.43
CA ASN A 53 22.70 4.09 -0.78
C ASN A 53 22.02 5.29 -0.12
N CYS A 54 21.09 5.95 -0.83
CA CYS A 54 20.53 7.23 -0.36
C CYS A 54 19.03 7.18 0.00
N GLY A 55 18.33 6.09 -0.32
CA GLY A 55 16.89 5.92 -0.06
C GLY A 55 15.97 6.69 -1.00
N LEU A 56 16.50 7.37 -2.02
CA LEU A 56 15.69 8.09 -3.00
C LEU A 56 14.80 7.11 -3.77
N GLN A 57 13.51 7.43 -3.90
CA GLN A 57 12.52 6.64 -4.63
C GLN A 57 12.36 7.16 -6.05
N PHE A 58 12.07 6.26 -6.98
CA PHE A 58 11.93 6.53 -8.41
C PHE A 58 10.59 6.04 -8.93
N GLY A 59 10.16 6.58 -10.07
CA GLY A 59 8.96 6.10 -10.76
C GLY A 59 9.20 4.80 -11.51
N THR A 60 10.44 4.58 -11.98
CA THR A 60 10.83 3.42 -12.77
C THR A 60 12.17 2.83 -12.33
N ASP A 61 12.39 1.56 -12.66
CA ASP A 61 13.68 0.89 -12.44
C ASP A 61 14.80 1.50 -13.29
N GLU A 62 14.47 2.06 -14.46
CA GLU A 62 15.41 2.75 -15.35
C GLU A 62 15.95 4.02 -14.70
N GLU A 63 15.07 4.86 -14.14
CA GLU A 63 15.47 6.07 -13.39
C GLU A 63 16.36 5.73 -12.19
N ARG A 64 16.02 4.65 -11.47
CA ARG A 64 16.84 4.14 -10.37
C ARG A 64 18.21 3.69 -10.85
N PHE A 65 18.26 2.96 -11.97
CA PHE A 65 19.49 2.46 -12.56
C PHE A 65 20.40 3.62 -12.97
N ILE A 66 19.87 4.61 -13.71
CA ILE A 66 20.58 5.84 -14.07
C ILE A 66 21.13 6.54 -12.83
N HIS A 67 20.33 6.66 -11.76
CA HIS A 67 20.83 7.24 -10.52
C HIS A 67 21.97 6.43 -9.89
N SER A 68 21.90 5.09 -9.95
CA SER A 68 22.91 4.21 -9.36
C SER A 68 24.26 4.25 -10.09
N THR A 69 24.29 4.62 -11.37
CA THR A 69 25.53 4.76 -12.15
C THR A 69 26.21 6.12 -11.93
N LEU A 70 25.54 7.08 -11.30
CA LEU A 70 26.14 8.38 -10.98
C LEU A 70 27.18 8.23 -9.85
N PRO A 71 28.41 8.73 -10.03
CA PRO A 71 29.48 8.59 -9.04
C PRO A 71 29.25 9.36 -7.74
N GLN A 72 28.21 10.20 -7.67
CA GLN A 72 27.97 11.13 -6.56
C GLN A 72 26.79 10.76 -5.65
N CYS A 73 26.32 9.51 -5.65
CA CYS A 73 25.26 9.11 -4.73
C CYS A 73 25.78 8.98 -3.28
N PRO A 74 25.39 9.87 -2.34
CA PRO A 74 25.87 9.81 -0.98
C PRO A 74 25.17 8.69 -0.21
N LYS A 75 25.91 7.98 0.65
CA LYS A 75 25.31 7.07 1.62
C LYS A 75 24.54 7.88 2.66
N ARG A 76 23.26 7.54 2.88
CA ARG A 76 22.38 8.15 3.88
C ARG A 76 21.68 7.07 4.66
N GLN A 77 21.30 7.39 5.90
CA GLN A 77 20.33 6.57 6.61
C GLN A 77 18.94 6.88 6.06
N TYR A 78 18.17 5.84 5.78
CA TYR A 78 16.79 5.95 5.29
C TYR A 78 15.96 4.78 5.78
N SER A 79 14.65 4.96 5.79
CA SER A 79 13.69 3.87 5.99
C SER A 79 13.35 3.22 4.66
N ILE A 80 13.33 1.90 4.61
CA ILE A 80 12.91 1.15 3.43
C ILE A 80 11.48 1.58 3.03
N PRO A 81 11.24 1.99 1.76
CA PRO A 81 9.91 2.37 1.31
C PRO A 81 8.92 1.23 1.53
N SER A 82 7.72 1.54 2.03
CA SER A 82 6.71 0.52 2.23
C SER A 82 6.11 0.03 0.91
N GLY A 83 5.83 -1.26 0.82
CA GLY A 83 5.15 -1.85 -0.33
C GLY A 83 5.45 -3.34 -0.44
N ILE A 84 4.90 -3.94 -1.49
CA ILE A 84 5.11 -5.33 -1.87
C ILE A 84 6.44 -5.43 -2.59
N THR A 85 7.34 -6.23 -2.05
CA THR A 85 8.67 -6.45 -2.65
C THR A 85 8.55 -7.25 -3.95
N PRO A 86 9.54 -7.17 -4.86
CA PRO A 86 9.56 -7.99 -6.08
C PRO A 86 9.43 -9.50 -5.81
N MET A 87 10.09 -9.99 -4.74
CA MET A 87 9.99 -11.40 -4.32
C MET A 87 8.58 -11.76 -3.87
N GLN A 88 7.92 -10.92 -3.05
CA GLN A 88 6.53 -11.15 -2.66
C GLN A 88 5.60 -11.11 -3.87
N ARG A 89 5.80 -10.16 -4.79
CA ARG A 89 5.03 -10.05 -6.03
C ARG A 89 5.09 -11.35 -6.83
N GLU A 90 6.27 -11.95 -6.98
CA GLU A 90 6.41 -13.20 -7.73
C GLU A 90 5.67 -14.36 -7.04
N ARG A 91 5.79 -14.48 -5.71
CA ARG A 91 5.02 -15.46 -4.94
C ARG A 91 3.50 -15.27 -5.05
N LEU A 92 3.04 -14.03 -5.19
CA LEU A 92 1.61 -13.74 -5.42
C LEU A 92 1.17 -14.15 -6.84
N ARG A 93 2.06 -14.31 -7.82
CA ARG A 93 1.68 -14.76 -9.18
C ARG A 93 1.38 -16.25 -9.22
N THR A 94 1.95 -17.04 -8.31
CA THR A 94 1.72 -18.49 -8.23
C THR A 94 0.23 -18.80 -8.13
N ARG A 95 -0.23 -19.79 -8.93
CA ARG A 95 -1.64 -20.17 -9.01
C ARG A 95 -2.04 -20.92 -7.74
N ALA A 96 -3.15 -20.52 -7.13
CA ALA A 96 -3.75 -21.28 -6.04
C ALA A 96 -4.29 -22.63 -6.55
N THR A 97 -4.32 -23.63 -5.68
CA THR A 97 -4.88 -24.95 -6.01
C THR A 97 -6.38 -24.82 -6.32
N ARG A 98 -6.86 -25.58 -7.30
CA ARG A 98 -8.20 -25.42 -7.91
C ARG A 98 -9.39 -25.59 -6.94
N ASN A 99 -9.17 -26.16 -5.75
CA ASN A 99 -10.25 -26.60 -4.84
C ASN A 99 -10.35 -25.78 -3.54
N GLN A 100 -9.72 -24.61 -3.46
CA GLN A 100 -9.77 -23.78 -2.25
C GLN A 100 -10.82 -22.68 -2.33
N SER A 101 -11.48 -22.39 -1.20
CA SER A 101 -12.41 -21.27 -1.08
C SER A 101 -11.71 -19.92 -1.35
N LEU A 102 -12.48 -18.89 -1.75
CA LEU A 102 -11.93 -17.54 -1.92
C LEU A 102 -11.28 -17.00 -0.64
N SER A 103 -11.90 -17.26 0.52
CA SER A 103 -11.35 -16.86 1.82
C SER A 103 -10.00 -17.54 2.11
N SER A 104 -9.91 -18.85 1.88
CA SER A 104 -8.65 -19.59 2.04
C SER A 104 -7.56 -19.06 1.10
N GLN A 105 -7.90 -18.81 -0.17
CA GLN A 105 -6.97 -18.24 -1.13
C GLN A 105 -6.50 -16.84 -0.72
N TRP A 106 -7.40 -16.03 -0.17
CA TRP A 106 -7.08 -14.70 0.34
C TRP A 106 -6.11 -14.78 1.52
N PHE A 107 -6.32 -15.71 2.45
CA PHE A 107 -5.41 -15.91 3.58
C PHE A 107 -4.02 -16.39 3.15
N MET A 108 -3.91 -17.15 2.06
CA MET A 108 -2.58 -17.44 1.50
C MET A 108 -1.87 -16.17 1.00
N LEU A 109 -2.61 -15.21 0.42
CA LEU A 109 -2.01 -13.91 0.06
C LEU A 109 -1.57 -13.16 1.32
N TRP A 110 -2.36 -13.20 2.39
CA TRP A 110 -2.02 -12.59 3.68
C TRP A 110 -0.69 -13.13 4.21
N ASP A 111 -0.49 -14.46 4.22
CA ASP A 111 0.74 -15.05 4.76
C ASP A 111 1.98 -14.69 3.93
N VAL A 112 1.83 -14.51 2.62
CA VAL A 112 2.92 -14.05 1.74
C VAL A 112 3.26 -12.58 2.01
N LEU A 113 2.24 -11.75 2.20
CA LEU A 113 2.39 -10.30 2.43
C LEU A 113 2.90 -9.96 3.83
N PHE A 114 2.46 -10.73 4.82
CA PHE A 114 2.66 -10.45 6.25
C PHE A 114 3.11 -11.70 7.00
N PRO A 115 4.29 -12.27 6.68
CA PRO A 115 4.78 -13.47 7.34
C PRO A 115 4.87 -13.26 8.86
N GLY A 116 4.34 -14.21 9.62
CA GLY A 116 4.31 -14.16 11.09
C GLY A 116 3.28 -13.21 11.70
N ARG A 117 2.45 -12.52 10.89
CA ARG A 117 1.36 -11.68 11.42
C ARG A 117 0.07 -12.49 11.58
N PRO A 118 -0.70 -12.25 12.66
CA PRO A 118 -1.99 -12.91 12.84
C PRO A 118 -2.91 -12.54 11.69
N ARG A 119 -3.66 -13.53 11.20
CA ARG A 119 -4.67 -13.32 10.16
C ARG A 119 -5.87 -12.55 10.75
N PRO A 120 -6.50 -11.66 9.99
CA PRO A 120 -7.73 -11.01 10.42
C PRO A 120 -8.89 -12.02 10.49
N GLY A 121 -9.94 -11.69 11.23
CA GLY A 121 -11.11 -12.58 11.40
C GLY A 121 -11.92 -12.83 10.11
N SER A 122 -11.71 -12.04 9.06
CA SER A 122 -12.39 -12.21 7.77
C SER A 122 -11.57 -11.66 6.60
N ALA A 123 -11.60 -12.39 5.48
CA ALA A 123 -11.05 -11.99 4.18
C ALA A 123 -11.91 -10.93 3.45
N TYR A 124 -13.14 -10.70 3.90
CA TYR A 124 -14.11 -9.85 3.24
C TYR A 124 -14.15 -8.45 3.86
N MET A 125 -14.58 -7.47 3.08
CA MET A 125 -14.97 -6.16 3.59
C MET A 125 -16.13 -6.35 4.57
N GLU A 126 -16.04 -5.71 5.74
CA GLU A 126 -17.19 -5.62 6.62
C GLU A 126 -18.18 -4.61 6.01
N ASP A 127 -19.47 -4.88 6.16
CA ASP A 127 -20.57 -4.15 5.51
C ASP A 127 -20.29 -2.62 5.47
N PRO A 128 -20.38 -1.95 4.29
CA PRO A 128 -20.15 -0.51 4.16
C PRO A 128 -20.94 0.33 5.18
N MET A 129 -22.12 -0.14 5.61
CA MET A 129 -22.90 0.53 6.65
C MET A 129 -22.34 0.34 8.07
N ARG A 130 -21.68 -0.79 8.37
CA ARG A 130 -21.03 -1.00 9.68
C ARG A 130 -19.79 -0.13 9.86
N GLU A 131 -19.05 0.14 8.79
CA GLU A 131 -17.86 1.01 8.83
C GLU A 131 -18.22 2.48 9.08
N ALA A 132 -19.33 2.98 8.52
CA ALA A 132 -19.84 4.32 8.82
C ALA A 132 -20.19 4.48 10.31
N VAL A 133 -20.77 3.44 10.92
CA VAL A 133 -21.09 3.40 12.35
C VAL A 133 -19.83 3.32 13.22
N MET A 134 -18.75 2.63 12.80
CA MET A 134 -17.49 2.59 13.54
C MET A 134 -16.73 3.92 13.48
N CYS A 135 -16.83 4.67 12.37
CA CYS A 135 -16.23 6.00 12.24
C CYS A 135 -16.93 7.03 13.15
N LEU A 136 -18.26 6.93 13.32
CA LEU A 136 -19.05 7.82 14.18
C LEU A 136 -18.88 7.56 15.68
N LYS A 137 -18.45 6.35 16.07
CA LYS A 137 -18.28 5.97 17.49
C LYS A 137 -16.94 6.36 18.10
N SER A 138 -16.00 6.87 17.31
CA SER A 138 -14.71 7.38 17.83
C SER A 138 -14.71 8.88 18.12
N SER A 139 -15.85 9.56 17.93
CA SER A 139 -16.04 11.00 18.13
C SER A 139 -17.04 11.34 19.24
N GLY A 140 -16.76 10.87 20.47
CA GLY A 140 -17.37 11.31 21.73
C GLY A 140 -16.75 10.45 22.83
N THR A 141 -15.83 10.94 23.66
CA THR A 141 -16.10 11.85 24.79
C THR A 141 -14.89 12.75 25.10
N GLU A 142 -15.12 13.83 25.84
CA GLU A 142 -14.44 15.14 25.84
C GLU A 142 -13.07 15.28 26.55
N ARG A 143 -12.29 16.24 26.01
CA ARG A 143 -11.43 17.29 26.61
C ARG A 143 -10.60 17.00 27.87
N GLY A 144 -9.27 17.09 27.69
CA GLY A 144 -8.30 17.49 28.70
C GLY A 144 -7.10 18.18 28.05
N LEU A 145 -7.00 19.50 28.20
CA LEU A 145 -6.01 20.40 27.61
C LEU A 145 -4.69 20.39 28.42
N ARG A 146 -3.51 20.27 27.78
CA ARG A 146 -2.29 21.03 28.16
C ARG A 146 -1.13 20.87 27.16
N SER A 147 -0.84 22.01 26.52
CA SER A 147 0.39 22.59 25.96
C SER A 147 1.68 21.78 25.72
N SER A 148 2.23 22.10 24.54
CA SER A 148 3.64 22.40 24.22
C SER A 148 4.66 21.27 24.12
N HIS A 149 5.09 20.97 22.89
CA HIS A 149 6.45 21.37 22.47
C HIS A 149 6.61 21.37 20.95
N LYS A 150 7.37 22.37 20.48
CA LYS A 150 7.84 22.54 19.10
C LYS A 150 8.60 21.30 18.62
N PHE A 151 8.39 20.92 17.36
CA PHE A 151 9.52 20.70 16.47
C PHE A 151 9.16 21.19 15.06
N LEU A 152 9.72 22.34 14.70
CA LEU A 152 9.86 22.78 13.33
C LEU A 152 10.69 21.73 12.57
N GLY A 153 10.31 21.47 11.34
CA GLY A 153 11.07 20.64 10.43
C GLY A 153 10.58 20.76 9.00
N ILE A 154 10.45 22.01 8.53
CA ILE A 154 10.36 22.32 7.11
C ILE A 154 11.62 21.72 6.46
N PHE A 155 11.48 20.65 5.69
CA PHE A 155 12.44 20.35 4.63
C PHE A 155 11.91 20.92 3.33
N GLN A 156 12.10 22.24 3.17
CA GLN A 156 12.46 22.79 1.88
C GLN A 156 13.84 22.22 1.54
N GLY A 157 13.87 21.00 1.01
CA GLY A 157 15.03 20.49 0.31
C GLY A 157 14.99 21.06 -1.10
N SER A 158 15.68 22.17 -1.32
CA SER A 158 16.01 22.67 -2.66
C SER A 158 16.42 21.53 -3.57
N LEU A 159 15.68 21.36 -4.66
CA LEU A 159 16.14 20.62 -5.83
C LEU A 159 17.55 21.14 -6.19
N PRO A 160 18.58 20.29 -6.32
CA PRO A 160 19.77 20.66 -7.06
C PRO A 160 19.33 21.01 -8.48
N ARG A 161 19.56 22.25 -8.90
CA ARG A 161 19.19 22.82 -10.22
C ARG A 161 19.95 22.19 -11.41
N HIS A 162 20.42 20.95 -11.29
CA HIS A 162 21.18 20.27 -12.34
C HIS A 162 20.50 18.99 -12.81
N CYS A 163 19.24 19.12 -13.25
CA CYS A 163 18.64 18.20 -14.21
C CYS A 163 17.60 18.92 -15.10
N LEU A 164 17.97 20.12 -15.58
CA LEU A 164 17.39 20.70 -16.78
C LEU A 164 18.33 20.34 -17.93
N LEU A 165 18.14 19.15 -18.50
CA LEU A 165 18.75 18.83 -19.78
C LEU A 165 17.95 19.55 -20.88
N LYS A 166 18.60 20.61 -21.34
CA LYS A 166 18.43 21.37 -22.59
C LYS A 166 17.67 20.58 -23.67
N THR A 167 16.49 21.06 -24.02
CA THR A 167 16.01 20.96 -25.42
C THR A 167 16.76 22.02 -26.22
N GLY A 168 17.69 21.58 -27.06
CA GLY A 168 18.42 22.44 -27.98
C GLY A 168 19.28 21.64 -28.94
N SER A 169 18.74 21.39 -30.13
CA SER A 169 19.45 21.16 -31.40
C SER A 169 18.46 21.56 -32.49
N MET A 170 18.73 22.67 -33.18
CA MET A 170 19.32 22.74 -34.53
C MET A 170 18.42 22.11 -35.60
#